data_AF-A0A6B3I438-F1
#
_entry.id   AF-A0A6B3I438-F1
#
_cell.length_a   1.000
_cell.length_b   1.000
_cell.length_c   1.000
_cell.angle_alpha   90.00
_cell.angle_beta   90.00
_cell.angle_gamma   90.00
#
_symmetry.space_group_name_H-M   'P 1'
#
loop_
_entity.id
_entity.type
_entity.pdbx_description
1 polymer ?
#
loop_
_entity_poly.entity_id
_entity_poly.type
_entity_poly.pdbx_seq_one_letter_code
_entity_poly.pdbx_strand_id
1 'polypeptide(L)'
;VHAAHRLADAYPAGQLYVDLHGFSGRRPFDPAEALALLLHAVGAGGKVPETLDGRAAEWREWTARNRVLVVLDNARDAAQVRPLLPGSAGCLAIVTSRNRLSGLDGATSLLVDALPAQEAA
;
A
#
# COMPACT_ATOMS: atom_id res chain seq x y z
N VAL A 1 -4.41 -6.95 -10.64
CA VAL A 1 -3.48 -7.48 -9.61
C VAL A 1 -3.83 -8.95 -9.32
N HIS A 2 -3.21 -9.89 -10.04
CA HIS A 2 -3.58 -11.32 -9.94
C HIS A 2 -3.19 -11.95 -8.58
N ALA A 3 -2.02 -11.59 -8.05
CA ALA A 3 -1.55 -12.08 -6.74
C ALA A 3 -2.48 -11.68 -5.60
N ALA A 4 -2.96 -10.43 -5.58
CA ALA A 4 -3.87 -9.96 -4.53
C ALA A 4 -5.21 -10.71 -4.54
N HIS A 5 -5.78 -10.94 -5.73
CA HIS A 5 -7.01 -11.74 -5.84
C HIS A 5 -6.82 -13.17 -5.33
N ARG A 6 -5.66 -13.79 -5.57
CA ARG A 6 -5.37 -15.15 -5.06
C ARG A 6 -5.17 -15.22 -3.56
N LEU A 7 -4.84 -14.09 -2.93
CA LEU A 7 -4.60 -13.99 -1.49
C LEU A 7 -5.82 -13.51 -0.70
N ALA A 8 -6.90 -13.13 -1.40
CA ALA A 8 -8.11 -12.53 -0.85
C ALA A 8 -8.61 -13.20 0.45
N ASP A 9 -8.78 -14.51 0.40
CA ASP A 9 -9.41 -15.30 1.45
C ASP A 9 -8.57 -15.34 2.74
N ALA A 10 -7.27 -15.04 2.66
CA ALA A 10 -6.38 -14.97 3.82
C ALA A 10 -6.49 -13.64 4.60
N TYR A 11 -7.20 -12.64 4.06
CA TYR A 11 -7.32 -11.31 4.66
C TYR A 11 -8.80 -10.96 4.86
N PRO A 12 -9.41 -11.38 5.99
CA PRO A 12 -10.84 -11.25 6.24
C PRO A 12 -11.34 -9.80 6.34
N ALA A 13 -10.46 -8.85 6.64
CA ALA A 13 -10.82 -7.43 6.62
C ALA A 13 -10.84 -6.84 5.19
N GLY A 14 -10.48 -7.65 4.19
CA GLY A 14 -10.57 -7.31 2.77
C GLY A 14 -9.24 -6.92 2.12
N GLN A 15 -9.38 -6.32 0.94
CA GLN A 15 -8.28 -5.84 0.12
C GLN A 15 -8.49 -4.36 -0.20
N LEU A 16 -7.42 -3.58 -0.06
CA LEU A 16 -7.40 -2.16 -0.41
C LEU A 16 -6.40 -1.94 -1.53
N TYR A 17 -6.73 -1.04 -2.45
CA TYR A 17 -5.87 -0.68 -3.58
C TYR A 17 -5.74 0.83 -3.67
N VAL A 18 -4.50 1.31 -3.84
CA VAL A 18 -4.18 2.72 -4.03
C VAL A 18 -3.15 2.86 -5.15
N ASP A 19 -3.48 3.60 -6.22
CA ASP A 19 -2.50 4.05 -7.21
C ASP A 19 -1.81 5.32 -6.69
N LEU A 20 -0.51 5.23 -6.47
CA LEU A 20 0.32 6.30 -5.91
C LEU A 20 0.82 7.30 -6.96
N HIS A 21 0.49 7.11 -8.24
CA HIS A 21 0.76 8.04 -9.32
C HIS A 21 2.24 8.43 -9.50
N GLY A 22 3.18 7.62 -9.03
CA GLY A 22 4.61 7.94 -9.05
C GLY A 22 5.20 8.07 -10.45
N PHE A 23 4.61 7.40 -11.45
CA PHE A 23 5.06 7.44 -12.85
C PHE A 23 3.91 7.71 -13.85
N SER A 24 2.85 8.43 -13.47
CA SER A 24 1.64 8.60 -14.30
C SER A 24 1.46 9.96 -14.97
N GLY A 25 2.47 10.84 -15.02
CA GLY A 25 2.33 12.22 -15.54
C GLY A 25 1.43 13.13 -14.68
N ARG A 26 0.73 12.57 -13.70
CA ARG A 26 -0.02 13.25 -12.65
C ARG A 26 0.91 13.56 -11.48
N ARG A 27 0.46 14.44 -10.58
CA ARG A 27 1.14 14.65 -9.30
C ARG A 27 1.13 13.33 -8.50
N PRO A 28 2.28 12.89 -7.97
CA PRO A 28 2.33 11.74 -7.06
C PRO A 28 1.34 11.91 -5.92
N PHE A 29 0.65 10.82 -5.56
CA PHE A 29 -0.42 10.88 -4.57
C PHE A 29 0.16 11.17 -3.18
N ASP A 30 -0.43 12.12 -2.47
CA ASP A 30 0.04 12.54 -1.16
C ASP A 30 -0.19 11.42 -0.11
N PRO A 31 0.83 11.03 0.68
CA PRO A 31 0.67 9.97 1.67
C PRO A 31 -0.40 10.25 2.72
N ALA A 32 -0.62 11.51 3.11
CA ALA A 32 -1.66 11.85 4.08
C ALA A 32 -3.05 11.65 3.46
N GLU A 33 -3.24 12.03 2.19
CA GLU A 33 -4.49 11.80 1.46
C GLU A 33 -4.75 10.30 1.24
N ALA A 34 -3.71 9.53 0.89
CA ALA A 34 -3.81 8.09 0.76
C ALA A 34 -4.20 7.42 2.09
N LEU A 35 -3.64 7.84 3.23
CA LEU A 35 -4.06 7.33 4.54
C LEU A 35 -5.50 7.68 4.87
N ALA A 36 -5.94 8.90 4.56
CA ALA A 36 -7.34 9.29 4.79
C ALA A 36 -8.29 8.41 3.96
N LEU A 37 -7.93 8.11 2.71
CA LEU A 37 -8.67 7.17 1.86
C LEU A 37 -8.73 5.77 2.46
N LEU A 38 -7.59 5.24 2.93
CA LEU A 38 -7.52 3.91 3.55
C LEU A 38 -8.36 3.84 4.82
N LEU A 39 -8.23 4.82 5.71
CA LEU A 39 -9.01 4.91 6.96
C LEU A 39 -10.51 5.01 6.69
N HIS A 40 -10.90 5.79 5.69
CA HIS A 40 -12.30 5.88 5.27
C HIS A 40 -12.82 4.55 4.73
N ALA A 41 -12.05 3.87 3.87
CA ALA A 41 -12.45 2.61 3.25
C ALA A 41 -12.66 1.48 4.27
N VAL A 42 -11.89 1.48 5.36
CA VAL A 42 -12.03 0.48 6.43
C VAL A 42 -13.04 0.87 7.51
N GLY A 43 -13.70 2.02 7.36
CA GLY A 43 -14.66 2.52 8.34
C GLY A 43 -14.03 2.78 9.71
N ALA A 44 -12.75 3.21 9.75
CA ALA A 44 -12.13 3.64 11.01
C ALA A 44 -12.98 4.80 11.57
N GLY A 45 -13.62 4.54 12.72
CA GLY A 45 -14.58 5.48 13.29
C GLY A 45 -13.91 6.71 13.87
N GLY A 46 -14.59 7.86 13.84
CA GLY A 46 -14.13 9.10 14.47
C GLY A 46 -13.66 10.17 13.48
N LYS A 47 -13.06 11.24 14.02
CA LYS A 47 -12.48 12.33 13.22
C LYS A 47 -11.07 11.91 12.81
N VAL A 48 -10.89 11.62 11.52
CA VAL A 48 -9.57 11.36 10.92
C VAL A 48 -8.64 12.56 11.22
N PRO A 49 -7.45 12.34 11.79
CA PRO A 49 -6.48 13.40 12.06
C PRO A 49 -6.12 14.20 10.81
N GLU A 50 -5.74 15.46 10.98
CA GLU A 50 -5.36 16.33 9.85
C GLU A 50 -3.89 16.15 9.46
N THR A 51 -3.06 15.63 10.37
CA THR A 51 -1.63 15.43 10.16
C THR A 51 -1.32 14.03 9.61
N LEU A 52 -0.24 13.94 8.84
CA LEU A 52 0.29 12.67 8.34
C LEU A 52 0.56 11.68 9.48
N ASP A 53 1.28 12.12 10.51
CA ASP A 53 1.67 11.25 11.63
C ASP A 53 0.45 10.74 12.42
N GLY A 54 -0.57 11.58 12.59
CA GLY A 54 -1.82 11.18 13.24
C GLY A 54 -2.55 10.10 12.45
N ARG A 55 -2.71 10.31 11.14
CA ARG A 55 -3.34 9.31 10.25
C ARG A 55 -2.53 8.01 10.21
N ALA A 56 -1.21 8.10 10.21
CA ALA A 56 -0.34 6.92 10.20
C ALA A 56 -0.42 6.14 11.51
N ALA A 57 -0.57 6.84 12.65
CA ALA A 57 -0.78 6.20 13.95
C ALA A 57 -2.13 5.45 13.99
N GLU A 58 -3.20 6.08 13.53
CA GLU A 58 -4.53 5.45 13.47
C GLU A 58 -4.55 4.25 12.51
N TRP A 59 -3.90 4.37 11.36
CA TRP A 59 -3.75 3.27 10.42
C TRP A 59 -2.99 2.08 11.02
N ARG A 60 -1.91 2.33 11.77
CA ARG A 60 -1.19 1.29 12.51
C ARG A 60 -2.04 0.66 13.60
N GLU A 61 -2.84 1.44 14.32
CA GLU A 61 -3.74 0.90 15.33
C GLU A 61 -4.83 0.02 14.71
N TRP A 62 -5.44 0.46 13.61
CA TRP A 62 -6.45 -0.33 12.92
C TRP A 62 -5.86 -1.64 12.38
N THR A 63 -4.69 -1.58 11.73
CA THR A 63 -3.99 -2.77 11.20
C THR A 63 -3.39 -3.68 12.28
N ALA A 64 -3.21 -3.19 13.52
CA ALA A 64 -2.84 -4.02 14.66
C ALA A 64 -3.96 -5.00 15.06
N ARG A 65 -5.23 -4.65 14.79
CA ARG A 65 -6.42 -5.42 15.19
C ARG A 65 -7.05 -6.20 14.04
N ASN A 66 -6.67 -5.88 12.81
CA ASN A 66 -7.30 -6.40 11.59
C ASN A 66 -6.25 -7.05 10.68
N ARG A 67 -6.69 -8.01 9.86
CA ARG A 67 -5.87 -8.65 8.84
C ARG A 67 -6.34 -8.19 7.47
N VAL A 68 -5.58 -7.28 6.86
CA VAL A 68 -5.88 -6.68 5.55
C VAL A 68 -4.72 -6.88 4.58
N LEU A 69 -5.05 -6.98 3.29
CA LEU A 69 -4.09 -6.86 2.20
C LEU A 69 -4.18 -5.48 1.58
N VAL A 70 -3.07 -4.75 1.49
CA VAL A 70 -3.01 -3.44 0.84
C VAL A 70 -2.10 -3.50 -0.37
N VAL A 71 -2.59 -3.04 -1.51
CA VAL A 71 -1.83 -2.91 -2.74
C VAL A 71 -1.55 -1.43 -2.97
N LEU A 72 -0.27 -1.07 -2.98
CA LEU A 72 0.23 0.27 -3.24
C LEU A 72 0.91 0.26 -4.61
N ASP A 73 0.18 0.67 -5.63
CA ASP A 73 0.63 0.60 -7.02
C ASP A 73 1.39 1.87 -7.40
N ASN A 74 2.35 1.76 -8.30
CA ASN A 74 3.01 2.91 -8.94
C ASN A 74 3.70 3.86 -7.94
N ALA A 75 4.35 3.33 -6.90
CA ALA A 75 5.04 4.12 -5.89
C ALA A 75 6.25 4.87 -6.48
N ARG A 76 6.42 6.15 -6.14
CA ARG A 76 7.57 6.96 -6.58
C ARG A 76 8.86 6.61 -5.82
N ASP A 77 8.75 6.56 -4.50
CA ASP A 77 9.87 6.39 -3.57
C ASP A 77 9.41 5.79 -2.22
N ALA A 78 10.37 5.41 -1.37
CA ALA A 78 10.08 4.82 -0.07
C ALA A 78 9.40 5.78 0.91
N ALA A 79 9.61 7.10 0.78
CA ALA A 79 8.99 8.09 1.65
C ALA A 79 7.48 8.18 1.41
N GLN A 80 7.03 7.97 0.18
CA GLN A 80 5.61 7.88 -0.16
C GLN A 80 4.94 6.64 0.45
N VAL A 81 5.69 5.53 0.53
CA VAL A 81 5.17 4.21 0.94
C VAL A 81 5.22 3.99 2.44
N ARG A 82 6.31 4.40 3.12
CA ARG A 82 6.57 4.14 4.56
C ARG A 82 5.35 4.44 5.45
N PRO A 83 4.65 5.59 5.32
CA PRO A 83 3.51 5.91 6.18
C PRO A 83 2.30 4.98 5.98
N LEU A 84 2.17 4.38 4.78
CA LEU A 84 1.05 3.53 4.37
C LEU A 84 1.22 2.07 4.79
N LEU A 85 2.41 1.69 5.26
CA LEU A 85 2.68 0.31 5.63
C LEU A 85 1.90 -0.09 6.89
N PRO A 86 1.23 -1.27 6.88
CA PRO A 86 0.57 -1.79 8.06
C PRO A 86 1.59 -2.14 9.15
N GLY A 87 1.22 -1.95 10.41
CA GLY A 87 2.13 -2.17 11.55
C GLY A 87 2.15 -3.59 12.11
N SER A 88 1.44 -4.54 11.49
CA SER A 88 1.16 -5.86 12.05
C SER A 88 1.57 -6.99 11.11
N ALA A 89 2.16 -8.05 11.68
CA ALA A 89 2.53 -9.28 10.96
C ALA A 89 1.33 -10.03 10.35
N GLY A 90 0.11 -9.71 10.78
CA GLY A 90 -1.12 -10.29 10.21
C GLY A 90 -1.60 -9.61 8.91
N CYS A 91 -0.99 -8.48 8.54
CA CYS A 91 -1.29 -7.74 7.32
C CYS A 91 -0.22 -7.95 6.26
N LEU A 92 -0.56 -7.67 5.01
CA LEU A 92 0.40 -7.70 3.89
C LEU A 92 0.27 -6.41 3.08
N ALA A 93 1.42 -5.84 2.71
CA ALA A 93 1.51 -4.76 1.72
C ALA A 93 2.23 -5.27 0.47
N ILE A 94 1.58 -5.15 -0.68
CA ILE A 94 2.20 -5.36 -1.99
C ILE A 94 2.45 -3.99 -2.59
N VAL A 95 3.72 -3.67 -2.84
CA VAL A 95 4.13 -2.38 -3.40
C VAL A 95 4.71 -2.61 -4.77
N THR A 96 4.26 -1.87 -5.78
CA THR A 96 4.87 -1.86 -7.11
C THR A 96 5.56 -0.51 -7.33
N SER A 97 6.71 -0.53 -8.01
CA SER A 97 7.45 0.68 -8.38
C SER A 97 8.38 0.36 -9.55
N ARG A 98 8.76 1.39 -10.31
CA ARG A 98 9.87 1.32 -11.28
C ARG A 98 11.21 1.65 -10.64
N ASN A 99 11.21 2.28 -9.45
CA ASN A 99 12.41 2.58 -8.69
C ASN A 99 12.67 1.49 -7.65
N ARG A 100 13.94 1.32 -7.27
CA ARG A 100 14.26 0.60 -6.03
C ARG A 100 13.82 1.44 -4.84
N LEU A 101 12.96 0.88 -4.00
CA LEU A 101 12.45 1.53 -2.78
C LEU A 101 13.40 1.31 -1.62
N SER A 102 14.62 1.85 -1.73
CA SER A 102 15.65 1.77 -0.69
C SER A 102 15.13 2.33 0.64
N GLY A 103 15.34 1.59 1.72
CA GLY A 103 14.84 1.96 3.04
C GLY A 103 13.38 1.55 3.27
N LEU A 104 12.90 0.44 2.74
CA LEU A 104 11.75 -0.27 3.31
C LEU A 104 12.29 -1.47 4.10
N ASP A 105 12.60 -1.26 5.37
CA ASP A 105 13.23 -2.27 6.22
C ASP A 105 12.28 -3.46 6.41
N GLY A 106 12.79 -4.69 6.23
CA GLY A 106 11.98 -5.92 6.30
C GLY A 106 11.14 -6.24 5.06
N ALA A 107 11.17 -5.40 4.02
CA ALA A 107 10.49 -5.70 2.75
C ALA A 107 11.28 -6.73 1.93
N THR A 108 10.56 -7.72 1.38
CA THR A 108 11.12 -8.61 0.35
C THR A 108 10.93 -7.96 -1.02
N SER A 109 12.02 -7.59 -1.67
CA SER A 109 11.98 -7.02 -3.03
C SER A 109 11.95 -8.13 -4.07
N LEU A 110 10.88 -8.16 -4.87
CA LEU A 110 10.78 -9.02 -6.05
C LEU A 110 11.02 -8.17 -7.30
N LEU A 111 12.12 -8.43 -8.00
CA LEU A 111 12.33 -7.83 -9.32
C LEU A 111 11.50 -8.63 -10.32
N VAL A 112 10.55 -7.96 -10.96
CA VAL A 112 9.73 -8.55 -12.03
C VAL A 112 10.39 -8.18 -13.34
N ASP A 113 10.97 -9.16 -14.02
CA ASP A 113 11.55 -8.97 -15.33
C ASP A 113 10.47 -8.63 -16.37
N ALA A 114 10.90 -8.00 -17.47
CA ALA A 114 10.02 -7.80 -18.61
C ALA A 114 9.46 -9.14 -19.10
N LEU A 115 8.20 -9.15 -19.52
CA LEU A 115 7.61 -10.30 -20.21
C LEU A 115 8.55 -10.71 -21.35
N PRO A 116 8.97 -11.98 -21.43
CA PRO A 116 9.65 -12.50 -22.59
C PRO A 116 8.83 -12.17 -23.84
N ALA A 117 9.49 -11.81 -24.95
CA ALA A 117 8.81 -11.34 -26.17
C ALA A 117 7.69 -12.28 -26.66
N GLN A 118 7.81 -13.59 -26.36
CA GLN A 118 6.80 -14.61 -26.65
C GLN A 118 5.47 -14.44 -25.92
N GLU A 119 5.45 -13.79 -24.76
CA GLU A 119 4.25 -13.57 -23.94
C GLU A 119 3.68 -12.14 -24.08
N ALA A 120 4.35 -11.29 -24.88
CA ALA A 120 3.94 -9.91 -25.13
C ALA A 120 3.14 -9.73 -26.44
N ALA A 121 2.82 -10.83 -27.13
CA ALA A 121 2.13 -10.85 -28.43
C ALA A 121 0.63 -11.11 -28.31
#